data_AF-A0A562MT19-F1
#
_entry.id   AF-A0A562MT19-F1
#
_cell.length_a   1.000
_cell.length_b   1.000
_cell.length_c   1.000
_cell.angle_alpha   90.00
_cell.angle_beta   90.00
_cell.angle_gamma   90.00
#
_symmetry.space_group_name_H-M   'P 1'
#
loop_
_entity.id
_entity.type
_entity.pdbx_description
1 polymer ?
#
loop_
_entity_poly.entity_id
_entity_poly.type
_entity_poly.pdbx_seq_one_letter_code
_entity_poly.pdbx_strand_id
1 'polypeptide(L)'
;MIKVLLSALLYFSLVFSVFAQKASKPIFGTYGEYSTRLTLNLDSTFELIEADPIFPYTFESYTNRGDWEVKGDTVILNPHLEKRLPRVSVREKSVQKDNDSISVTINYYLETYEKNEMSSRTPFYFELLSIYINKKKNYRNIVHVPQYRHCMFSSRLRKQIVIDSTKTFNFPRQDVYKLGVYSYGFEKAIEIKVNNTQANHYEITVIQPVDKERMPRSKKVIIKRRQAYYYEWNGKISSGIFSLSPLERLN
;
A
#
# COMPACT_ATOMS: atom_id res chain seq x y z
N MET A 1 -11.52 8.89 67.77
CA MET A 1 -10.22 8.67 67.09
C MET A 1 -10.27 7.64 65.95
N ILE A 2 -11.13 6.62 65.98
CA ILE A 2 -11.17 5.57 64.94
C ILE A 2 -11.68 6.04 63.56
N LYS A 3 -12.57 7.05 63.51
CA LYS A 3 -13.16 7.54 62.25
C LYS A 3 -12.20 8.33 61.34
N VAL A 4 -11.12 8.92 61.90
CA VAL A 4 -10.14 9.70 61.13
C VAL A 4 -9.09 8.80 60.47
N LEU A 5 -8.81 7.62 61.05
CA LEU A 5 -7.89 6.65 60.46
C LEU A 5 -8.46 5.96 59.22
N LEU A 6 -9.77 5.69 59.20
CA LEU A 6 -10.43 5.04 58.05
C LEU A 6 -10.56 5.95 56.82
N SER A 7 -10.74 7.27 57.00
CA SER A 7 -10.79 8.22 55.88
C SER A 7 -9.42 8.41 55.23
N ALA A 8 -8.33 8.35 56.00
CA ALA A 8 -6.97 8.45 55.47
C ALA A 8 -6.58 7.21 54.64
N LEU A 9 -7.00 6.00 55.05
CA LEU A 9 -6.73 4.76 54.30
C LEU A 9 -7.49 4.68 52.97
N LEU A 10 -8.74 5.14 52.93
CA LEU A 10 -9.54 5.19 51.70
C LEU A 10 -8.96 6.20 50.69
N TYR A 11 -8.48 7.36 51.13
CA TYR A 11 -7.77 8.30 50.27
C TYR A 11 -6.45 7.73 49.76
N PHE A 12 -5.69 7.00 50.58
CA PHE A 12 -4.43 6.38 50.14
C PHE A 12 -4.66 5.31 49.05
N SER A 13 -5.75 4.54 49.13
CA SER A 13 -6.11 3.55 48.10
C SER A 13 -6.61 4.15 46.77
N LEU A 14 -7.20 5.34 46.82
CA LEU A 14 -7.65 6.08 45.63
C LEU A 14 -6.49 6.79 44.91
N VAL A 15 -5.43 7.19 45.61
CA VAL A 15 -4.26 7.82 44.99
C VAL A 15 -3.35 6.77 44.33
N PHE A 16 -3.24 5.55 44.89
CA PHE A 16 -2.46 4.48 44.25
C PHE A 16 -3.12 3.88 43.00
N SER A 17 -4.44 3.94 42.88
CA SER A 17 -5.15 3.44 41.68
C SER A 17 -5.12 4.43 40.51
N VAL A 18 -4.79 5.72 40.75
CA VAL A 18 -4.61 6.73 39.68
C VAL A 18 -3.17 6.78 39.16
N PHE A 19 -2.19 6.27 39.91
CA PHE A 19 -0.78 6.22 39.49
C PHE A 19 -0.30 4.89 38.89
N ALA A 20 -1.20 3.91 38.74
CA ALA A 20 -1.02 2.85 37.73
C ALA A 20 -1.32 3.41 36.30
N GLN A 21 -0.88 4.64 36.02
CA GLN A 21 -0.75 5.15 34.67
C GLN A 21 0.31 4.30 33.97
N LYS A 22 -0.17 3.25 33.31
CA LYS A 22 0.32 2.69 32.05
C LYS A 22 1.65 3.33 31.64
N ALA A 23 2.76 2.92 32.25
CA ALA A 23 4.08 3.31 31.81
C ALA A 23 4.14 2.90 30.34
N SER A 24 4.07 3.87 29.42
CA SER A 24 4.16 3.59 28.01
C SER A 24 5.53 2.97 27.82
N LYS A 25 5.57 1.65 27.59
CA LYS A 25 6.82 0.98 27.26
C LYS A 25 7.50 1.82 26.16
N PRO A 26 8.80 2.11 26.27
CA PRO A 26 9.45 3.03 25.34
C PRO A 26 9.28 2.48 23.93
N ILE A 27 8.50 3.19 23.11
CA ILE A 27 8.28 2.87 21.70
C ILE A 27 9.56 3.09 20.87
N PHE A 28 10.49 3.88 21.40
CA PHE A 28 11.81 4.12 20.87
C PHE A 28 12.64 2.84 20.80
N GLY A 29 13.49 2.73 19.79
CA GLY A 29 14.37 1.60 19.55
C GLY A 29 14.40 1.18 18.10
N THR A 30 15.24 0.18 17.82
CA THR A 30 15.41 -0.40 16.49
C THR A 30 14.61 -1.69 16.38
N TYR A 31 13.82 -1.82 15.33
CA TYR A 31 12.96 -2.96 15.04
C TYR A 31 13.36 -3.55 13.68
N GLY A 32 13.56 -4.86 13.62
CA GLY A 32 13.92 -5.59 12.40
C GLY A 32 15.41 -5.57 12.11
N GLU A 33 15.82 -6.39 11.14
CA GLU A 33 17.21 -6.57 10.72
C GLU A 33 17.32 -6.58 9.19
N TYR A 34 18.53 -6.33 8.69
CA TYR A 34 18.95 -6.47 7.30
C TYR A 34 18.04 -5.76 6.27
N SER A 35 17.05 -6.48 5.74
CA SER A 35 16.21 -6.07 4.60
C SER A 35 15.06 -5.15 4.98
N THR A 36 14.65 -5.14 6.24
CA THR A 36 13.76 -4.09 6.75
C THR A 36 14.05 -3.77 8.20
N ARG A 37 14.35 -2.50 8.46
CA ARG A 37 14.70 -1.98 9.78
C ARG A 37 14.08 -0.62 10.01
N LEU A 38 13.37 -0.47 11.12
CA LEU A 38 12.82 0.80 11.60
C LEU A 38 13.50 1.19 12.90
N THR A 39 14.17 2.32 12.93
CA THR A 39 14.71 2.94 14.13
C THR A 39 13.84 4.14 14.51
N LEU A 40 13.28 4.14 15.72
CA LEU A 40 12.56 5.28 16.30
C LEU A 40 13.44 5.92 17.37
N ASN A 41 13.92 7.14 17.12
CA ASN A 41 14.81 7.88 18.01
C ASN A 41 14.04 8.68 19.07
N LEU A 42 14.68 8.98 20.20
CA LEU A 42 14.10 9.74 21.32
C LEU A 42 13.72 11.18 20.94
N ASP A 43 14.36 11.75 19.93
CA ASP A 43 14.15 13.10 19.43
C ASP A 43 12.97 13.21 18.42
N SER A 44 12.14 12.18 18.33
CA SER A 44 11.01 12.08 17.38
C SER A 44 11.41 11.95 15.90
N THR A 45 12.67 11.61 15.62
CA THR A 45 13.12 11.25 14.26
C THR A 45 13.12 9.74 14.05
N PHE A 46 13.06 9.29 12.79
CA PHE A 46 13.20 7.88 12.43
C PHE A 46 14.20 7.64 11.31
N GLU A 47 14.68 6.41 11.23
CA GLU A 47 15.30 5.83 10.04
C GLU A 47 14.53 4.56 9.66
N LEU A 48 14.12 4.45 8.39
CA LEU A 48 13.46 3.27 7.84
C LEU A 48 14.24 2.78 6.63
N ILE A 49 14.77 1.57 6.73
CA ILE A 49 15.33 0.81 5.62
C ILE A 49 14.25 -0.19 5.21
N GLU A 50 13.80 -0.18 3.97
CA GLU A 50 12.87 -1.20 3.45
C GLU A 50 13.09 -1.44 1.94
N ALA A 51 12.69 -2.62 1.46
CA ALA A 51 12.58 -2.88 0.03
C ALA A 51 11.55 -1.92 -0.61
N ASP A 52 11.65 -1.67 -1.93
CA ASP A 52 10.74 -0.76 -2.64
C ASP A 52 9.27 -1.11 -2.30
N PRO A 53 8.55 -0.22 -1.58
CA PRO A 53 7.20 -0.52 -1.11
C PRO A 53 6.16 -0.49 -2.24
N ILE A 54 6.53 0.04 -3.41
CA ILE A 54 5.67 0.18 -4.59
C ILE A 54 5.99 -0.92 -5.61
N PHE A 55 7.27 -1.18 -5.86
CA PHE A 55 7.73 -2.17 -6.84
C PHE A 55 8.66 -3.22 -6.20
N PRO A 56 8.15 -4.09 -5.31
CA PRO A 56 8.98 -5.00 -4.52
C PRO A 56 9.79 -6.00 -5.37
N TYR A 57 9.40 -6.23 -6.61
CA TYR A 57 10.09 -7.10 -7.57
C TYR A 57 11.38 -6.51 -8.14
N THR A 58 11.67 -5.23 -7.91
CA THR A 58 12.96 -4.64 -8.32
C THR A 58 14.09 -5.06 -7.38
N PHE A 59 13.75 -5.56 -6.18
CA PHE A 59 14.68 -5.89 -5.10
C PHE A 59 15.56 -4.70 -4.66
N GLU A 60 15.19 -3.48 -5.05
CA GLU A 60 15.84 -2.27 -4.60
C GLU A 60 15.47 -1.99 -3.14
N SER A 61 16.43 -1.47 -2.38
CA SER A 61 16.23 -1.06 -0.98
C SER A 61 16.42 0.44 -0.84
N TYR A 62 15.57 1.05 -0.03
CA TYR A 62 15.53 2.49 0.19
C TYR A 62 15.71 2.78 1.67
N THR A 63 16.52 3.81 1.97
CA THR A 63 16.73 4.32 3.32
C THR A 63 16.08 5.69 3.42
N ASN A 64 15.11 5.82 4.33
CA ASN A 64 14.33 7.03 4.54
C ASN A 64 14.53 7.55 5.96
N ARG A 65 14.55 8.87 6.10
CA ARG A 65 14.61 9.56 7.38
C ARG A 65 13.56 10.64 7.44
N GLY A 66 13.12 10.98 8.64
CA GLY A 66 12.15 12.03 8.86
C GLY A 66 11.63 12.02 10.28
N ASP A 67 10.47 12.63 10.47
CA ASP A 67 9.85 12.78 11.80
C ASP A 67 8.72 11.78 12.00
N TRP A 68 8.44 11.44 13.26
CA TRP A 68 7.29 10.63 13.62
C TRP A 68 6.51 11.24 14.79
N GLU A 69 5.21 10.92 14.86
CA GLU A 69 4.35 11.29 15.98
C GLU A 69 3.57 10.07 16.48
N VAL A 70 3.11 10.12 17.73
CA VAL A 70 2.19 9.12 18.28
C VAL A 70 0.76 9.67 18.27
N LYS A 71 -0.16 8.92 17.69
CA LYS A 71 -1.60 9.14 17.79
C LYS A 71 -2.26 7.90 18.38
N GLY A 72 -2.60 7.96 19.68
CA GLY A 72 -3.15 6.82 20.41
C GLY A 72 -2.13 5.69 20.57
N ASP A 73 -2.39 4.53 19.97
CA ASP A 73 -1.52 3.35 19.97
C ASP A 73 -0.70 3.20 18.67
N THR A 74 -0.77 4.20 17.79
CA THR A 74 -0.17 4.18 16.46
C THR A 74 0.92 5.24 16.35
N VAL A 75 2.10 4.84 15.89
CA VAL A 75 3.17 5.74 15.45
C VAL A 75 2.93 6.08 13.98
N ILE A 76 3.06 7.35 13.59
CA ILE A 76 2.88 7.82 12.22
C ILE A 76 4.19 8.42 11.74
N LEU A 77 4.78 7.83 10.70
CA LEU A 77 6.00 8.31 10.04
C LEU A 77 5.64 9.38 9.00
N ASN A 78 6.38 10.50 9.00
CA ASN A 78 6.15 11.68 8.16
C ASN A 78 4.66 12.09 8.11
N PRO A 79 4.10 12.44 9.27
CA PRO A 79 2.67 12.77 9.47
C PRO A 79 2.20 13.98 8.64
N HIS A 80 3.11 14.88 8.30
CA HIS A 80 2.85 16.11 7.54
C HIS A 80 2.82 15.86 6.02
N LEU A 81 3.18 14.64 5.58
CA LEU A 81 3.15 14.27 4.18
C LEU A 81 1.86 13.51 3.84
N GLU A 82 1.05 14.11 2.98
CA GLU A 82 -0.13 13.44 2.44
C GLU A 82 0.24 12.27 1.54
N LYS A 83 -0.51 11.16 1.66
CA LYS A 83 -0.37 9.98 0.80
C LYS A 83 -0.66 10.35 -0.66
N ARG A 84 0.18 9.88 -1.57
CA ARG A 84 -0.09 9.95 -3.01
C ARG A 84 -0.79 8.67 -3.46
N LEU A 85 -1.86 8.83 -4.23
CA LEU A 85 -2.66 7.72 -4.72
C LEU A 85 -2.55 7.60 -6.24
N PRO A 86 -2.52 6.37 -6.78
CA PRO A 86 -2.57 6.17 -8.21
C PRO A 86 -3.86 6.73 -8.80
N ARG A 87 -3.75 7.21 -10.04
CA ARG A 87 -4.88 7.75 -10.81
C ARG A 87 -5.08 6.89 -12.04
N VAL A 88 -6.33 6.58 -12.34
CA VAL A 88 -6.69 5.81 -13.54
C VAL A 88 -7.79 6.57 -14.27
N SER A 89 -7.63 6.71 -15.58
CA SER A 89 -8.61 7.31 -16.48
C SER A 89 -8.88 6.37 -17.64
N VAL A 90 -10.09 6.45 -18.19
CA VAL A 90 -10.53 5.60 -19.31
C VAL A 90 -11.06 6.51 -20.40
N ARG A 91 -10.65 6.25 -21.65
CA ARG A 91 -11.29 6.80 -22.84
C ARG A 91 -12.06 5.69 -23.55
N GLU A 92 -13.33 5.97 -23.83
CA GLU A 92 -14.26 5.03 -24.44
C GLU A 92 -14.37 5.34 -25.93
N LYS A 93 -14.13 4.35 -26.79
CA LYS A 93 -14.22 4.48 -28.25
C LYS A 93 -15.11 3.41 -28.84
N SER A 94 -15.86 3.79 -29.88
CA SER A 94 -16.62 2.88 -30.73
C SER A 94 -15.86 2.72 -32.04
N VAL A 95 -15.37 1.52 -32.30
CA VAL A 95 -14.62 1.17 -33.49
C VAL A 95 -15.47 0.22 -34.33
N GLN A 96 -15.66 0.50 -35.62
CA GLN A 96 -16.51 -0.33 -36.48
C GLN A 96 -15.91 -1.72 -36.79
N LYS A 97 -14.64 -1.95 -36.46
CA LYS A 97 -13.90 -3.19 -36.71
C LYS A 97 -14.02 -4.14 -35.50
N ASP A 98 -14.19 -5.44 -35.77
CA ASP A 98 -14.17 -6.55 -34.79
C ASP A 98 -15.17 -6.42 -33.62
N ASN A 99 -16.46 -6.39 -33.95
CA ASN A 99 -17.56 -6.21 -33.00
C ASN A 99 -17.77 -7.39 -32.03
N ASP A 100 -17.06 -8.51 -32.24
CA ASP A 100 -17.14 -9.73 -31.44
C ASP A 100 -16.25 -9.69 -30.18
N SER A 101 -15.48 -8.61 -30.00
CA SER A 101 -14.59 -8.45 -28.85
C SER A 101 -14.61 -7.03 -28.28
N ILE A 102 -14.10 -6.90 -27.06
CA ILE A 102 -13.76 -5.61 -26.46
C ILE A 102 -12.25 -5.49 -26.45
N SER A 103 -11.73 -4.50 -27.14
CA SER A 103 -10.31 -4.18 -27.16
C SER A 103 -9.95 -3.22 -26.03
N VAL A 104 -8.82 -3.44 -25.37
CA VAL A 104 -8.33 -2.61 -24.28
C VAL A 104 -6.86 -2.28 -24.52
N THR A 105 -6.52 -1.00 -24.55
CA THR A 105 -5.14 -0.50 -24.65
C THR A 105 -4.71 0.08 -23.31
N ILE A 106 -3.49 -0.23 -22.87
CA ILE A 106 -2.95 0.25 -21.59
C ILE A 106 -1.81 1.25 -21.81
N ASN A 107 -1.94 2.42 -21.21
CA ASN A 107 -0.85 3.38 -21.04
C ASN A 107 -0.52 3.50 -19.56
N TYR A 108 0.69 3.14 -19.18
CA TYR A 108 1.16 3.23 -17.79
C TYR A 108 2.27 4.26 -17.70
N TYR A 109 2.11 5.24 -16.81
CA TYR A 109 3.10 6.27 -16.53
C TYR A 109 3.47 6.28 -15.06
N LEU A 110 4.73 6.57 -14.80
CA LEU A 110 5.25 6.83 -13.47
C LEU A 110 5.49 8.33 -13.35
N GLU A 111 4.92 8.94 -12.32
CA GLU A 111 5.18 10.34 -11.94
C GLU A 111 6.15 10.36 -10.77
N THR A 112 7.38 10.81 -11.03
CA THR A 112 8.40 10.89 -9.99
C THR A 112 8.31 12.24 -9.30
N TYR A 113 8.34 12.22 -7.97
CA TYR A 113 8.36 13.40 -7.13
C TYR A 113 9.68 13.52 -6.37
N GLU A 114 10.19 14.74 -6.27
CA GLU A 114 11.37 15.10 -5.49
C GLU A 114 11.02 16.37 -4.68
N LYS A 115 11.28 16.35 -3.36
CA LYS A 115 10.95 17.47 -2.45
C LYS A 115 9.50 17.98 -2.58
N ASN A 116 8.54 17.05 -2.66
CA ASN A 116 7.10 17.30 -2.87
C ASN A 116 6.68 17.83 -4.24
N GLU A 117 7.60 18.12 -5.15
CA GLU A 117 7.29 18.62 -6.50
C GLU A 117 7.37 17.51 -7.54
N MET A 118 6.52 17.56 -8.56
CA MET A 118 6.56 16.61 -9.67
C MET A 118 7.77 16.92 -10.53
N SER A 119 8.74 16.01 -10.56
CA SER A 119 10.00 16.15 -11.29
C SER A 119 9.89 15.62 -12.71
N SER A 120 9.21 14.48 -12.90
CA SER A 120 9.10 13.87 -14.23
C SER A 120 7.87 12.98 -14.35
N ARG A 121 7.45 12.74 -15.61
CA ARG A 121 6.48 11.72 -15.97
C ARG A 121 7.02 10.90 -17.14
N THR A 122 7.22 9.62 -16.93
CA THR A 122 7.79 8.71 -17.94
C THR A 122 6.89 7.50 -18.17
N PRO A 123 6.84 6.94 -19.39
CA PRO A 123 6.22 5.64 -19.61
C PRO A 123 6.90 4.58 -18.73
N PHE A 124 6.11 3.74 -18.09
CA PHE A 124 6.61 2.71 -17.18
C PHE A 124 6.22 1.31 -17.66
N TYR A 125 7.17 0.39 -17.57
CA TYR A 125 7.01 -1.01 -17.92
C TYR A 125 6.69 -1.81 -16.66
N PHE A 126 5.41 -2.03 -16.40
CA PHE A 126 4.94 -2.70 -15.20
C PHE A 126 5.17 -4.21 -15.27
N GLU A 127 5.44 -4.87 -14.15
CA GLU A 127 5.53 -6.34 -14.14
C GLU A 127 4.13 -6.99 -14.26
N LEU A 128 3.15 -6.44 -13.55
CA LEU A 128 1.79 -6.98 -13.46
C LEU A 128 0.74 -5.87 -13.35
N LEU A 129 -0.30 -5.95 -14.18
CA LEU A 129 -1.50 -5.14 -14.07
C LEU A 129 -2.74 -6.02 -14.17
N SER A 130 -3.59 -6.04 -13.15
CA SER A 130 -4.86 -6.77 -13.17
C SER A 130 -5.98 -5.85 -13.63
N ILE A 131 -6.72 -6.28 -14.66
CA ILE A 131 -7.91 -5.59 -15.17
C ILE A 131 -9.10 -6.52 -15.10
N TYR A 132 -10.26 -6.03 -14.67
CA TYR A 132 -11.52 -6.78 -14.76
C TYR A 132 -12.66 -5.91 -15.28
N ILE A 133 -13.59 -6.57 -15.99
CA ILE A 133 -14.84 -5.98 -16.48
C ILE A 133 -15.98 -6.41 -15.56
N ASN A 134 -16.74 -5.45 -15.06
CA ASN A 134 -17.93 -5.56 -14.19
C ASN A 134 -17.70 -6.23 -12.83
N LYS A 135 -17.22 -7.48 -12.82
CA LYS A 135 -17.04 -8.34 -11.63
C LYS A 135 -15.57 -8.68 -11.43
N LYS A 136 -15.05 -8.52 -10.20
CA LYS A 136 -13.66 -8.83 -9.81
C LYS A 136 -13.20 -10.24 -10.22
N LYS A 137 -14.09 -11.24 -10.16
CA LYS A 137 -13.77 -12.63 -10.55
C LYS A 137 -13.38 -12.79 -12.04
N ASN A 138 -13.79 -11.85 -12.90
CA ASN A 138 -13.52 -11.84 -14.33
C ASN A 138 -12.22 -11.10 -14.69
N TYR A 139 -11.26 -11.09 -13.77
CA TYR A 139 -9.96 -10.45 -13.99
C TYR A 139 -9.13 -11.15 -15.07
N ARG A 140 -8.22 -10.37 -15.63
CA ARG A 140 -7.08 -10.78 -16.45
C ARG A 140 -5.84 -10.11 -15.88
N ASN A 141 -4.77 -10.89 -15.80
CA ASN A 141 -3.47 -10.44 -15.34
C ASN A 141 -2.62 -10.11 -16.55
N ILE A 142 -2.40 -8.84 -16.78
CA ILE A 142 -1.63 -8.34 -17.91
C ILE A 142 -0.16 -8.33 -17.52
N VAL A 143 0.65 -9.00 -18.31
CA VAL A 143 2.10 -9.13 -18.13
C VAL A 143 2.76 -8.90 -19.49
N HIS A 144 4.03 -8.54 -19.48
CA HIS A 144 4.80 -8.43 -20.71
C HIS A 144 5.56 -9.70 -21.09
N VAL A 145 5.87 -10.53 -20.09
CA VAL A 145 6.54 -11.82 -20.26
C VAL A 145 5.75 -12.84 -19.42
N PRO A 146 5.53 -14.08 -19.91
CA PRO A 146 4.88 -15.11 -19.13
C PRO A 146 5.56 -15.33 -17.77
N GLN A 147 4.80 -15.23 -16.69
CA GLN A 147 5.30 -15.44 -15.33
C GLN A 147 4.98 -16.86 -14.88
N TYR A 148 6.01 -17.64 -14.57
CA TYR A 148 5.87 -19.01 -14.11
C TYR A 148 6.13 -19.13 -12.61
N ARG A 149 5.51 -20.13 -11.99
CA ARG A 149 5.75 -20.41 -10.57
C ARG A 149 7.11 -21.07 -10.43
N HIS A 150 8.10 -20.33 -9.91
CA HIS A 150 9.44 -20.86 -9.65
C HIS A 150 9.59 -21.49 -8.25
N CYS A 151 8.65 -21.24 -7.33
CA CYS A 151 8.70 -21.75 -5.96
C CYS A 151 7.41 -22.49 -5.58
N MET A 152 7.52 -23.63 -4.90
CA MET A 152 6.37 -24.40 -4.42
C MET A 152 5.54 -23.65 -3.36
N PHE A 153 6.04 -22.55 -2.80
CA PHE A 153 5.28 -21.73 -1.85
C PHE A 153 4.65 -20.50 -2.51
N SER A 154 5.05 -20.12 -3.72
CA SER A 154 4.45 -18.98 -4.41
C SER A 154 3.16 -19.38 -5.13
N SER A 155 2.15 -18.50 -5.11
CA SER A 155 0.90 -18.73 -5.84
C SER A 155 1.13 -18.62 -7.34
N ARG A 156 0.59 -19.56 -8.13
CA ARG A 156 0.62 -19.45 -9.59
C ARG A 156 -0.21 -18.25 -10.06
N LEU A 157 0.38 -17.37 -10.88
CA LEU A 157 -0.35 -16.29 -11.53
C LEU A 157 -1.29 -16.89 -12.60
N ARG A 158 -2.60 -16.84 -12.36
CA ARG A 158 -3.64 -17.37 -13.25
C ARG A 158 -4.15 -16.29 -14.22
N LYS A 159 -4.80 -16.71 -15.32
CA LYS A 159 -5.47 -15.83 -16.30
C LYS A 159 -4.55 -14.73 -16.86
N GLN A 160 -3.31 -15.10 -17.14
CA GLN A 160 -2.31 -14.19 -17.70
C GLN A 160 -2.64 -13.89 -19.17
N ILE A 161 -2.47 -12.64 -19.56
CA ILE A 161 -2.43 -12.19 -20.95
C ILE A 161 -1.09 -11.51 -21.14
N VAL A 162 -0.31 -12.03 -22.09
CA VAL A 162 0.97 -11.45 -22.46
C VAL A 162 0.70 -10.40 -23.52
N ILE A 163 1.03 -9.14 -23.23
CA ILE A 163 0.88 -8.03 -24.17
C ILE A 163 2.19 -7.73 -24.88
N ASP A 164 2.08 -7.42 -26.16
CA ASP A 164 3.20 -6.99 -26.99
C ASP A 164 3.39 -5.46 -26.94
N SER A 165 4.18 -4.92 -27.87
CA SER A 165 4.43 -3.48 -28.00
C SER A 165 3.19 -2.65 -28.30
N THR A 166 2.10 -3.25 -28.81
CA THR A 166 0.83 -2.56 -29.06
C THR A 166 0.07 -2.26 -27.77
N LYS A 167 0.47 -2.89 -26.65
CA LYS A 167 -0.14 -2.76 -25.32
C LYS A 167 -1.66 -3.00 -25.31
N THR A 168 -2.12 -3.78 -26.28
CA THR A 168 -3.54 -3.99 -26.55
C THR A 168 -3.89 -5.46 -26.35
N PHE A 169 -5.05 -5.71 -25.77
CA PHE A 169 -5.57 -7.06 -25.57
C PHE A 169 -7.09 -7.08 -25.59
N ASN A 170 -7.67 -8.26 -25.75
CA ASN A 170 -9.09 -8.40 -25.99
C ASN A 170 -9.79 -9.19 -24.87
N PHE A 171 -11.01 -8.74 -24.54
CA PHE A 171 -12.01 -9.51 -23.81
C PHE A 171 -13.10 -9.99 -24.77
N PRO A 172 -13.81 -11.10 -24.45
CA PRO A 172 -15.05 -11.44 -25.14
C PRO A 172 -16.06 -10.30 -25.07
N ARG A 173 -16.84 -10.10 -26.13
CA ARG A 173 -17.90 -9.10 -26.14
C ARG A 173 -18.89 -9.33 -25.00
N GLN A 174 -19.16 -8.26 -24.26
CA GLN A 174 -20.16 -8.19 -23.20
C GLN A 174 -20.52 -6.72 -22.98
N ASP A 175 -21.57 -6.46 -22.22
CA ASP A 175 -21.84 -5.11 -21.74
C ASP A 175 -20.80 -4.70 -20.72
N VAL A 176 -20.34 -3.45 -20.78
CA VAL A 176 -19.35 -2.90 -19.85
C VAL A 176 -20.00 -1.75 -19.12
N TYR A 177 -20.13 -1.89 -17.80
CA TYR A 177 -20.64 -0.85 -16.90
C TYR A 177 -19.55 -0.33 -15.96
N LYS A 178 -18.52 -1.16 -15.75
CA LYS A 178 -17.43 -0.86 -14.83
C LYS A 178 -16.14 -1.55 -15.26
N LEU A 179 -15.04 -0.81 -15.16
CA LEU A 179 -13.69 -1.34 -15.27
C LEU A 179 -12.99 -1.22 -13.92
N GLY A 180 -12.28 -2.26 -13.51
CA GLY A 180 -11.43 -2.20 -12.33
C GLY A 180 -9.99 -2.50 -12.68
N VAL A 181 -9.09 -1.69 -12.11
CA VAL A 181 -7.66 -1.74 -12.39
C VAL A 181 -6.89 -1.85 -11.07
N TYR A 182 -5.90 -2.74 -11.03
CA TYR A 182 -5.06 -2.96 -9.85
C TYR A 182 -3.64 -3.32 -10.28
N SER A 183 -2.64 -2.77 -9.60
CA SER A 183 -1.22 -3.11 -9.79
C SER A 183 -0.49 -3.09 -8.44
N TYR A 184 0.80 -3.38 -8.44
CA TYR A 184 1.64 -3.17 -7.27
C TYR A 184 1.63 -1.69 -6.85
N GLY A 185 1.71 -1.44 -5.54
CA GLY A 185 1.59 -0.10 -4.96
C GLY A 185 0.17 0.46 -4.88
N PHE A 186 -0.86 -0.26 -5.34
CA PHE A 186 -2.26 0.13 -5.15
C PHE A 186 -2.77 -0.41 -3.81
N GLU A 187 -3.37 0.44 -2.97
CA GLU A 187 -4.01 -0.03 -1.72
C GLU A 187 -5.26 -0.89 -1.99
N LYS A 188 -5.96 -0.60 -3.09
CA LYS A 188 -7.16 -1.30 -3.57
C LYS A 188 -7.33 -1.11 -5.07
N ALA A 189 -8.14 -1.97 -5.69
CA ALA A 189 -8.51 -1.78 -7.08
C ALA A 189 -9.25 -0.45 -7.29
N ILE A 190 -8.85 0.32 -8.30
CA ILE A 190 -9.53 1.54 -8.72
C ILE A 190 -10.64 1.15 -9.69
N GLU A 191 -11.87 1.47 -9.32
CA GLU A 191 -13.08 1.14 -10.06
C GLU A 191 -13.61 2.39 -10.79
N ILE A 192 -13.80 2.26 -12.10
CA ILE A 192 -14.21 3.34 -13.00
C ILE A 192 -15.52 2.93 -13.65
N LYS A 193 -16.55 3.75 -13.51
CA LYS A 193 -17.81 3.57 -14.23
C LYS A 193 -17.61 4.01 -15.69
N VAL A 194 -18.13 3.21 -16.61
CA VAL A 194 -18.15 3.53 -18.04
C VAL A 194 -19.60 3.72 -18.46
N ASN A 195 -19.83 4.68 -19.36
CA ASN A 195 -21.18 5.14 -19.69
C ASN A 195 -21.56 4.95 -21.17
N ASN A 196 -20.60 4.66 -22.05
CA ASN A 196 -20.85 4.46 -23.47
C ASN A 196 -21.15 2.97 -23.77
N THR A 197 -22.42 2.65 -23.95
CA THR A 197 -22.88 1.29 -24.28
C THR A 197 -22.40 0.80 -25.65
N GLN A 198 -22.05 1.72 -26.55
CA GLN A 198 -21.53 1.41 -27.89
C GLN A 198 -20.00 1.29 -27.92
N ALA A 199 -19.31 1.51 -26.79
CA ALA A 199 -17.86 1.40 -26.75
C ALA A 199 -17.44 -0.08 -26.76
N ASN A 200 -16.64 -0.43 -27.75
CA ASN A 200 -15.97 -1.73 -27.88
C ASN A 200 -14.43 -1.59 -27.79
N HIS A 201 -13.93 -0.36 -27.60
CA HIS A 201 -12.51 -0.12 -27.33
C HIS A 201 -12.34 0.82 -26.13
N TYR A 202 -11.44 0.45 -25.22
CA TYR A 202 -11.15 1.21 -24.00
C TYR A 202 -9.66 1.49 -23.87
N GLU A 203 -9.29 2.77 -23.82
CA GLU A 203 -7.91 3.18 -23.53
C GLU A 203 -7.81 3.51 -22.05
N ILE A 204 -7.06 2.69 -21.31
CA ILE A 204 -6.84 2.86 -19.87
C ILE A 204 -5.50 3.54 -19.67
N THR A 205 -5.51 4.73 -19.07
CA THR A 205 -4.29 5.42 -18.64
C THR A 205 -4.13 5.31 -17.13
N VAL A 206 -3.06 4.67 -16.69
CA VAL A 206 -2.64 4.54 -15.29
C VAL A 206 -1.50 5.50 -15.02
N ILE A 207 -1.61 6.26 -13.94
CA ILE A 207 -0.57 7.15 -13.43
C ILE A 207 -0.25 6.71 -12.00
N GLN A 208 0.97 6.20 -11.80
CA GLN A 208 1.48 5.82 -10.49
C GLN A 208 2.42 6.92 -9.97
N PRO A 209 2.04 7.67 -8.93
CA PRO A 209 2.94 8.63 -8.30
C PRO A 209 3.93 7.90 -7.39
N VAL A 210 5.21 8.27 -7.45
CA VAL A 210 6.27 7.74 -6.59
C VAL A 210 7.18 8.86 -6.12
N ASP A 211 7.60 8.84 -4.85
CA ASP A 211 8.74 9.64 -4.42
C ASP A 211 10.02 8.98 -4.91
N LYS A 212 10.97 9.78 -5.42
CA LYS A 212 12.30 9.31 -5.83
C LYS A 212 13.00 8.51 -4.74
N GLU A 213 12.87 8.95 -3.49
CA GLU A 213 13.46 8.33 -2.29
C GLU A 213 12.53 7.27 -1.64
N ARG A 214 11.33 7.04 -2.19
CA ARG A 214 10.27 6.20 -1.59
C ARG A 214 9.90 6.61 -0.17
N MET A 215 9.97 7.92 0.10
CA MET A 215 9.66 8.51 1.39
C MET A 215 8.28 8.04 1.90
N PRO A 216 8.19 7.44 3.11
CA PRO A 216 6.91 7.05 3.66
C PRO A 216 6.08 8.31 3.90
N ARG A 217 4.80 8.28 3.52
CA ARG A 217 3.87 9.41 3.65
C ARG A 217 2.74 9.05 4.59
N SER A 218 2.70 9.66 5.77
CA SER A 218 1.73 9.33 6.81
C SER A 218 1.62 7.81 7.07
N LYS A 219 2.76 7.11 7.05
CA LYS A 219 2.80 5.64 7.18
C LYS A 219 2.56 5.25 8.62
N LYS A 220 1.58 4.39 8.85
CA LYS A 220 1.21 3.96 10.21
C LYS A 220 2.10 2.80 10.65
N VAL A 221 2.39 2.75 11.93
CA VAL A 221 3.12 1.66 12.59
C VAL A 221 2.46 1.41 13.95
N ILE A 222 2.08 0.17 14.22
CA ILE A 222 1.58 -0.22 15.54
C ILE A 222 2.73 -0.84 16.32
N ILE A 223 3.08 -0.26 17.47
CA ILE A 223 4.09 -0.83 18.37
C ILE A 223 3.39 -1.58 19.50
N LYS A 224 3.62 -2.89 19.58
CA LYS A 224 3.17 -3.71 20.72
C LYS A 224 4.34 -4.47 21.30
N ARG A 225 4.66 -4.18 22.56
CA ARG A 225 5.78 -4.81 23.29
C ARG A 225 7.11 -4.59 22.55
N ARG A 226 7.68 -5.65 21.99
CA ARG A 226 8.95 -5.65 21.25
C ARG A 226 8.71 -5.82 19.74
N GLN A 227 7.51 -5.52 19.25
CA GLN A 227 7.13 -5.77 17.87
C GLN A 227 6.57 -4.50 17.22
N ALA A 228 7.05 -4.21 16.01
CA ALA A 228 6.54 -3.15 15.16
C ALA A 228 5.80 -3.76 13.96
N TYR A 229 4.50 -3.45 13.85
CA TYR A 229 3.65 -3.87 12.75
C TYR A 229 3.45 -2.68 11.82
N TYR A 230 3.94 -2.78 10.58
CA TYR A 230 3.97 -1.66 9.64
C TYR A 230 3.46 -2.01 8.23
N TYR A 231 3.19 -3.28 7.96
CA TYR A 231 2.57 -3.68 6.69
C TYR A 231 1.07 -3.41 6.71
N GLU A 232 0.61 -2.64 5.73
CA GLU A 232 -0.81 -2.35 5.52
C GLU A 232 -1.42 -3.36 4.54
N TRP A 233 -2.60 -3.90 4.90
CA TRP A 233 -3.43 -4.68 4.00
C TRP A 233 -4.82 -4.05 3.92
N ASN A 234 -5.26 -3.68 2.71
CA ASN A 234 -6.50 -2.90 2.49
C ASN A 234 -6.59 -1.63 3.37
N GLY A 235 -5.47 -0.92 3.54
CA GLY A 235 -5.38 0.30 4.34
C GLY A 235 -5.45 0.09 5.86
N LYS A 236 -5.32 -1.15 6.34
CA LYS A 236 -5.31 -1.50 7.77
C LYS A 236 -4.06 -2.28 8.14
N ILE A 237 -3.52 -1.98 9.32
CA ILE A 237 -2.45 -2.78 9.93
C ILE A 237 -3.10 -3.78 10.88
N SER A 238 -2.80 -5.06 10.67
CA SER A 238 -3.18 -6.10 11.61
C SER A 238 -2.03 -6.35 12.58
N SER A 239 -2.34 -6.48 13.87
CA SER A 239 -1.40 -6.86 14.93
C SER A 239 -1.88 -8.09 15.72
N GLY A 240 -2.77 -8.89 15.10
CA GLY A 240 -3.30 -10.14 15.62
C GLY A 240 -2.78 -11.35 14.86
N ILE A 241 -3.43 -12.52 15.01
CA ILE A 241 -2.98 -13.81 14.44
C ILE A 241 -2.85 -13.79 12.91
N PHE A 242 -3.58 -12.90 12.24
CA PHE A 242 -3.52 -12.70 10.79
C PHE A 242 -2.60 -11.56 10.35
N SER A 243 -1.74 -11.06 11.23
CA SER A 243 -0.76 -10.03 10.86
C SER A 243 0.32 -10.61 9.98
N LEU A 244 0.79 -9.82 9.01
CA LEU A 244 2.10 -10.06 8.42
C LEU A 244 3.17 -9.98 9.52
N SER A 245 4.29 -10.69 9.31
CA SER A 245 5.35 -10.81 10.31
C SER A 245 5.80 -9.43 10.80
N PRO A 246 5.73 -9.14 12.11
CA PRO A 246 6.21 -7.88 12.65
C PRO A 246 7.74 -7.81 12.64
N LEU A 247 8.27 -6.61 12.76
CA LEU A 247 9.68 -6.37 13.04
C LEU A 247 9.94 -6.53 14.53
N GLU A 248 10.88 -7.38 14.91
CA GLU A 248 11.25 -7.58 16.31
C GLU A 248 12.27 -6.54 16.77
N ARG A 249 12.09 -6.03 17.98
CA ARG A 249 12.99 -5.05 18.59
C ARG A 249 14.34 -5.69 18.87
N LEU A 250 15.40 -5.09 18.33
CA LEU A 250 16.78 -5.43 18.66
C LEU A 250 17.07 -5.00 20.10
N ASN A 251 17.80 -5.85 20.83
CA ASN A 251 18.12 -5.61 22.24
C ASN A 251 18.86 -4.28 22.43
#